data_AF-A0A950IM41-F1
#
_entry.id   AF-A0A950IM41-F1
#
_cell.length_a   1.000
_cell.length_b   1.000
_cell.length_c   1.000
_cell.angle_alpha   90.00
_cell.angle_beta   90.00
_cell.angle_gamma   90.00
#
_symmetry.space_group_name_H-M   'P 1'
#
loop_
_entity.id
_entity.type
_entity.pdbx_description
1 polymer ?
#
loop_
_entity_poly.entity_id
_entity_poly.type
_entity_poly.pdbx_seq_one_letter_code
_entity_poly.pdbx_strand_id
1 'polypeptide(L)'
;MIEQVLFTMPGERVMYPDFGVGLERLVFETTASEVTTATQSLVSAALHRWLGDVISVLDVKVAVQDSTLSIDVVYELIDTREQQSEHFER
;
A
#
# COMPACT_ATOMS: atom_id res chain seq x y z
N MET A 1 -8.04 -4.73 -5.81
CA MET A 1 -6.73 -5.32 -6.13
C MET A 1 -5.61 -4.72 -5.30
N ILE A 2 -5.57 -3.39 -5.17
CA ILE A 2 -4.62 -2.66 -4.29
C ILE A 2 -4.66 -3.18 -2.85
N GLU A 3 -5.86 -3.35 -2.28
CA GLU A 3 -6.06 -3.91 -0.93
C GLU A 3 -5.30 -5.22 -0.67
N GLN A 4 -5.24 -6.12 -1.66
CA GLN A 4 -4.53 -7.39 -1.54
C GLN A 4 -3.02 -7.18 -1.43
N VAL A 5 -2.45 -6.20 -2.14
CA VAL A 5 -1.02 -5.90 -2.03
C VAL A 5 -0.70 -5.27 -0.67
N LEU A 6 -1.55 -4.38 -0.18
CA LEU A 6 -1.34 -3.66 1.07
C LEU A 6 -1.41 -4.60 2.29
N PHE A 7 -2.40 -5.48 2.31
CA PHE A 7 -2.76 -6.22 3.52
C PHE A 7 -2.39 -7.69 3.52
N THR A 8 -1.95 -8.27 2.39
CA THR A 8 -1.39 -9.63 2.40
C THR A 8 0.01 -9.62 3.00
N MET A 9 0.28 -10.56 3.91
CA MET A 9 1.61 -10.74 4.48
C MET A 9 2.51 -11.55 3.54
N PRO A 10 3.80 -11.18 3.39
CA PRO A 10 4.78 -12.07 2.77
C PRO A 10 4.78 -13.43 3.46
N GLY A 11 4.68 -14.49 2.66
CA GLY A 11 4.56 -15.89 3.10
C GLY A 11 3.13 -16.41 3.21
N GLU A 12 2.11 -15.54 3.15
CA GLU A 12 0.70 -15.95 3.23
C GLU A 12 0.25 -16.73 1.98
N ARG A 13 0.77 -16.33 0.81
CA ARG A 13 0.54 -17.05 -0.45
C ARG A 13 1.64 -18.08 -0.65
N VAL A 14 1.34 -19.35 -0.40
CA VAL A 14 2.31 -20.47 -0.47
C VAL A 14 3.07 -20.52 -1.80
N MET A 15 2.38 -20.26 -2.92
CA MET A 15 2.98 -20.28 -4.26
C MET A 15 3.55 -18.92 -4.70
N TYR A 16 3.44 -17.89 -3.85
CA TYR A 16 3.91 -16.53 -4.14
C TYR A 16 4.36 -15.83 -2.84
N PRO A 17 5.40 -16.36 -2.16
CA PRO A 17 5.74 -15.98 -0.80
C PRO A 17 6.22 -14.53 -0.66
N ASP A 18 6.73 -13.92 -1.72
CA ASP A 18 7.19 -12.52 -1.69
C ASP A 18 6.06 -11.49 -1.82
N PHE A 19 4.82 -11.95 -2.04
CA PHE A 19 3.68 -11.07 -2.31
C PHE A 19 3.21 -10.28 -1.09
N GLY A 20 2.84 -9.03 -1.35
CA GLY A 20 2.26 -8.13 -0.36
C GLY A 20 3.31 -7.40 0.49
N VAL A 21 2.83 -6.57 1.40
CA VAL A 21 3.67 -5.76 2.31
C VAL A 21 3.44 -6.12 3.77
N GLY A 22 2.24 -6.56 4.14
CA GLY A 22 1.89 -6.90 5.52
C GLY A 22 1.85 -5.69 6.45
N LEU A 23 1.19 -4.61 6.03
CA LEU A 23 1.13 -3.33 6.77
C LEU A 23 0.47 -3.44 8.15
N GLU A 24 -0.27 -4.52 8.43
CA GLU A 24 -0.86 -4.79 9.75
C GLU A 24 0.16 -4.75 10.90
N ARG A 25 1.42 -5.09 10.64
CA ARG A 25 2.47 -5.08 11.68
C ARG A 25 2.92 -3.68 12.06
N LEU A 26 2.69 -2.68 11.20
CA LEU A 26 3.14 -1.31 11.37
C LEU A 26 2.17 -0.46 12.20
N VAL A 27 0.93 -0.92 12.40
CA VAL A 27 -0.12 -0.24 13.19
C VAL A 27 0.30 -0.05 14.66
N PHE A 28 1.25 -0.85 15.15
CA PHE A 28 1.71 -0.83 16.54
C PHE A 28 3.10 -0.20 16.73
N GLU A 29 3.76 0.23 15.67
CA GLU A 29 5.03 0.95 15.79
C GLU A 29 4.76 2.42 16.17
N THR A 30 5.44 2.92 17.19
CA THR A 30 5.26 4.28 17.71
C THR A 30 5.40 5.28 16.56
N THR A 31 4.39 6.13 16.37
CA THR A 31 4.19 7.05 15.25
C THR A 31 5.26 8.13 15.12
N ALA A 32 6.47 7.74 14.74
CA ALA A 32 7.49 8.64 14.24
C ALA A 32 7.22 8.92 12.75
N SER A 33 7.30 10.19 12.35
CA SER A 33 7.17 10.65 10.94
C SER A 33 8.09 9.87 9.97
N GLU A 34 9.24 9.40 10.46
CA GLU A 34 10.18 8.56 9.71
C GLU A 34 9.57 7.20 9.35
N VAL A 35 8.85 6.55 10.27
CA VAL A 35 8.17 5.25 10.04
C VAL A 35 7.07 5.42 8.99
N THR A 36 6.31 6.50 9.05
CA THR A 36 5.27 6.81 8.06
C THR A 36 5.86 7.00 6.66
N THR A 37 6.96 7.72 6.53
CA THR A 37 7.63 7.98 5.24
C THR A 37 8.24 6.69 4.66
N ALA A 38 8.86 5.86 5.49
CA ALA A 38 9.35 4.55 5.09
C ALA A 38 8.21 3.64 4.61
N THR A 39 7.09 3.65 5.32
CA THR A 39 5.88 2.89 4.97
C THR A 39 5.31 3.34 3.63
N GLN A 40 5.17 4.65 3.43
CA GLN A 40 4.73 5.23 2.16
C GLN A 40 5.62 4.78 1.00
N SER A 41 6.95 4.79 1.19
CA SER A 41 7.90 4.34 0.18
C SER A 41 7.78 2.84 -0.12
N LEU A 42 7.59 2.01 0.92
CA LEU A 42 7.36 0.57 0.77
C LEU A 42 6.07 0.27 0.00
N VAL A 43 4.98 0.97 0.33
CA VAL A 43 3.69 0.83 -0.36
C VAL A 43 3.84 1.21 -1.82
N SER A 44 4.41 2.37 -2.12
CA SER A 44 4.65 2.83 -3.50
C SER A 44 5.50 1.83 -4.30
N ALA A 45 6.54 1.26 -3.69
CA ALA A 45 7.38 0.26 -4.35
C ALA A 45 6.64 -1.07 -4.60
N ALA A 46 5.83 -1.52 -3.64
CA ALA A 46 5.06 -2.75 -3.77
C ALA A 46 3.94 -2.63 -4.81
N LEU A 47 3.22 -1.50 -4.85
CA LEU A 47 2.21 -1.24 -5.86
C LEU A 47 2.83 -1.17 -7.26
N HIS A 48 3.98 -0.51 -7.42
CA HIS A 48 4.70 -0.55 -8.69
C HIS A 48 5.16 -1.96 -9.08
N ARG A 49 5.69 -2.74 -8.12
CA ARG A 49 6.17 -4.10 -8.38
C ARG A 49 5.05 -5.06 -8.81
N TRP A 50 3.89 -4.96 -8.16
CA TRP A 50 2.81 -5.95 -8.32
C TRP A 50 1.69 -5.50 -9.24
N LEU A 51 1.47 -4.20 -9.40
CA LEU A 51 0.38 -3.62 -10.18
C LEU A 51 0.86 -2.64 -11.26
N GLY A 52 2.18 -2.49 -11.47
CA GLY A 52 2.74 -1.54 -12.45
C GLY A 52 2.33 -1.80 -13.91
N ASP A 53 1.83 -3.00 -14.23
CA ASP A 53 1.29 -3.34 -15.55
C ASP A 53 -0.20 -2.92 -15.71
N VAL A 54 -0.88 -2.53 -14.62
CA VAL A 54 -2.31 -2.20 -14.59
C VAL A 54 -2.55 -0.75 -14.17
N ILE A 55 -1.75 -0.23 -13.24
CA ILE A 55 -1.89 1.10 -12.67
C ILE A 55 -0.55 1.86 -12.68
N SER A 56 -0.62 3.17 -12.88
CA SER A 56 0.45 4.12 -12.62
C SER A 56 0.19 4.82 -11.29
N VAL A 57 1.06 4.62 -10.29
CA VAL A 57 0.88 5.20 -8.95
C VAL A 57 1.30 6.67 -8.97
N LEU A 58 0.37 7.57 -8.66
CA LEU A 58 0.60 9.03 -8.68
C LEU A 58 0.97 9.56 -7.30
N ASP A 59 0.23 9.15 -6.28
CA ASP A 59 0.46 9.55 -4.90
C ASP A 59 0.02 8.44 -3.94
N VAL A 60 0.75 8.32 -2.84
CA VAL A 60 0.39 7.43 -1.73
C VAL A 60 0.55 8.24 -0.47
N LYS A 61 -0.47 8.30 0.37
CA LYS A 61 -0.36 8.89 1.71
C LYS A 61 -0.68 7.82 2.73
N VAL A 62 0.13 7.79 3.77
CA VAL A 62 -0.07 6.89 4.90
C VAL A 62 -0.19 7.76 6.14
N ALA A 63 -1.22 7.51 6.94
CA ALA A 63 -1.44 8.15 8.22
C ALA A 63 -1.77 7.09 9.26
N VAL A 64 -1.29 7.28 10.48
CA VAL A 64 -1.64 6.43 11.61
C VAL A 64 -2.20 7.33 12.69
N GLN A 65 -3.45 7.08 13.08
CA GLN A 65 -4.15 7.86 14.10
C GLN A 65 -4.88 6.92 15.04
N ASP A 66 -4.63 7.06 16.35
CA ASP A 66 -5.30 6.27 17.39
C ASP A 66 -5.26 4.73 17.19
N SER A 67 -4.17 4.22 16.61
CA SER A 67 -3.98 2.80 16.23
C SER A 67 -4.82 2.35 15.02
N THR A 68 -5.30 3.29 14.21
CA THR A 68 -5.89 3.04 12.90
C THR A 68 -4.90 3.45 11.83
N LEU A 69 -4.65 2.58 10.84
CA LEU A 69 -3.83 2.87 9.67
C LEU A 69 -4.74 3.27 8.51
N SER A 70 -4.54 4.49 8.02
CA SER A 70 -5.24 5.06 6.89
C SER A 70 -4.28 5.24 5.71
N ILE A 71 -4.69 4.76 4.54
CA ILE A 71 -3.90 4.79 3.32
C ILE A 71 -4.74 5.35 2.18
N ASP A 72 -4.30 6.48 1.63
CA ASP A 72 -4.85 7.05 0.41
C ASP A 72 -3.93 6.71 -0.76
N VAL A 73 -4.46 6.10 -1.81
CA VAL A 73 -3.74 5.80 -3.04
C VAL A 73 -4.41 6.51 -4.20
N VAL A 74 -3.66 7.39 -4.87
CA VAL A 74 -4.06 8.04 -6.11
C VAL A 74 -3.28 7.38 -7.24
N TYR A 75 -4.00 6.89 -8.25
CA TYR A 75 -3.41 6.15 -9.36
C TYR A 75 -4.16 6.42 -10.66
N GLU A 76 -3.53 6.10 -11.78
CA GLU A 76 -4.13 6.13 -13.11
C GLU A 76 -4.20 4.70 -13.66
N LEU A 77 -5.35 4.31 -14.20
CA LEU A 77 -5.49 3.04 -14.92
C LEU A 77 -4.78 3.14 -16.28
N ILE A 78 -3.85 2.23 -16.56
CA ILE A 78 -3.04 2.29 -17.79
C ILE A 78 -3.90 2.16 -19.05
N ASP A 79 -4.91 1.29 -19.01
CA ASP A 79 -5.77 1.00 -20.16
C ASP A 79 -6.70 2.18 -20.51
N THR A 80 -7.30 2.82 -19.50
CA THR A 80 -8.33 3.87 -19.70
C THR A 80 -7.78 5.29 -19.56
N ARG A 81 -6.59 5.45 -18.97
CA ARG A 81 -6.02 6.73 -18.53
C ARG A 81 -6.93 7.50 -17.58
N GLU A 82 -7.73 6.78 -16.82
CA GLU A 82 -8.62 7.34 -15.83
C GLU A 82 -7.90 7.41 -14.49
N GLN A 83 -7.90 8.60 -13.89
CA GLN A 83 -7.38 8.81 -12.54
C GLN A 83 -8.42 8.36 -11.52
N GLN A 84 -8.00 7.53 -10.58
CA GLN A 84 -8.80 7.05 -9.47
C GLN A 84 -8.09 7.30 -8.14
N SER A 85 -8.88 7.43 -7.09
CA SER A 85 -8.40 7.54 -5.71
C SER A 85 -9.15 6.52 -4.86
N GLU A 86 -8.40 5.65 -4.19
CA GLU A 86 -8.94 4.69 -3.24
C GLU A 86 -8.40 4.96 -1.84
N HIS A 87 -9.28 4.79 -0.86
CA HIS A 87 -9.00 4.99 0.55
C HIS A 87 -9.17 3.67 1.29
N PHE A 88 -8.17 3.31 2.09
CA PHE A 88 -8.15 2.08 2.87
C PHE A 88 -7.92 2.42 4.34
N GLU A 89 -8.68 1.79 5.23
CA GLU A 89 -8.54 1.95 6.68
C GLU A 89 -8.52 0.58 7.36
N ARG A 90 -7.70 0.44 8.40
CA ARG A 90 -7.64 -0.78 9.20
C ARG A 90 -7.20 -0.57 10.64
#